data_AF-A0A450TK01-F1
#
_entry.id   AF-A0A450TK01-F1
#
_cell.length_a   1.000
_cell.length_b   1.000
_cell.length_c   1.000
_cell.angle_alpha   90.00
_cell.angle_beta   90.00
_cell.angle_gamma   90.00
#
_symmetry.space_group_name_H-M   'P 1'
#
loop_
_entity.id
_entity.type
_entity.pdbx_description
1 polymer ?
#
loop_
_entity_poly.entity_id
_entity_poly.type
_entity_poly.pdbx_seq_one_letter_code
_entity_poly.pdbx_strand_id
1 'polypeptide(L)'
;MQTATQEIVKGIFCGSVRITVEGFRPVHNDVLFLDMVPDKGEYEPLFGYIVLEQCGVSVDMSEHRLVPIKYMDAKFGREAKGKT
;
A
#
# COMPACT_ATOMS: atom_id res chain seq x y z
N MET A 1 -17.83 -7.32 0.05
CA MET A 1 -17.29 -5.95 0.27
C MET A 1 -17.89 -5.04 -0.80
N GLN A 2 -18.07 -3.75 -0.52
CA GLN A 2 -18.46 -2.77 -1.54
C GLN A 2 -17.22 -2.07 -2.10
N THR A 3 -17.07 -2.01 -3.42
CA THR A 3 -15.96 -1.34 -4.10
C THR A 3 -16.21 0.17 -4.23
N ALA A 4 -15.22 0.92 -4.71
CA ALA A 4 -15.37 2.35 -5.02
C ALA A 4 -16.43 2.62 -6.12
N THR A 5 -16.70 1.64 -6.99
CA THR A 5 -17.77 1.70 -8.00
C THR A 5 -19.15 1.35 -7.44
N GLN A 6 -19.26 1.17 -6.13
CA GLN A 6 -20.47 0.77 -5.40
C GLN A 6 -20.94 -0.66 -5.65
N GLU A 7 -20.19 -1.44 -6.41
CA GLU A 7 -20.48 -2.85 -6.67
C GLU A 7 -20.22 -3.69 -5.42
N ILE A 8 -21.09 -4.67 -5.17
CA ILE A 8 -20.89 -5.64 -4.10
C ILE A 8 -20.18 -6.85 -4.68
N VAL A 9 -18.93 -7.04 -4.28
CA VAL A 9 -18.09 -8.16 -4.70
C VAL A 9 -17.88 -9.15 -3.56
N LYS A 10 -17.84 -10.45 -3.91
CA LYS A 10 -17.37 -11.49 -3.00
C LYS A 10 -15.85 -11.45 -2.94
N GLY A 11 -15.30 -11.83 -1.80
CA GLY A 11 -13.87 -11.90 -1.60
C GLY A 11 -13.50 -12.91 -0.53
N ILE A 12 -12.27 -13.41 -0.61
CA ILE A 12 -11.68 -14.32 0.36
C ILE A 12 -10.65 -13.54 1.16
N PHE A 13 -10.87 -13.48 2.47
CA PHE A 13 -9.96 -12.83 3.40
C PHE A 13 -8.97 -13.86 3.97
N CYS A 14 -7.68 -13.56 3.89
CA CYS A 14 -6.60 -14.38 4.42
C CYS A 14 -5.74 -13.54 5.36
N GLY A 15 -5.81 -13.83 6.65
CA GLY A 15 -5.11 -13.06 7.67
C GLY A 15 -3.76 -13.63 8.10
N SER A 16 -2.89 -12.75 8.61
CA SER A 16 -1.55 -13.08 9.10
C SER A 16 -0.67 -13.82 8.08
N VAL A 17 -0.64 -13.32 6.85
CA VAL A 17 0.23 -13.85 5.79
C VAL A 17 1.52 -13.05 5.70
N ARG A 18 2.61 -13.72 5.30
CA ARG A 18 3.88 -13.05 5.00
C ARG A 18 3.82 -12.45 3.60
N ILE A 19 3.87 -11.13 3.51
CA ILE A 19 3.90 -10.37 2.26
C ILE A 19 5.34 -9.99 1.95
N THR A 20 5.78 -10.27 0.72
CA THR A 20 7.12 -9.90 0.24
C THR A 20 6.97 -9.08 -1.03
N VAL A 21 7.51 -7.85 -0.98
CA VAL A 21 7.63 -6.97 -2.15
C VAL A 21 9.12 -6.90 -2.49
N GLU A 22 9.46 -7.14 -3.76
CA GLU A 22 10.84 -7.12 -4.21
C GLU A 22 11.52 -5.78 -3.89
N GLY A 23 12.70 -5.82 -3.28
CA GLY A 23 13.44 -4.62 -2.88
C GLY A 23 13.03 -3.99 -1.55
N PHE A 24 11.98 -4.50 -0.87
CA PHE A 24 11.49 -3.98 0.41
C PHE A 24 11.52 -5.03 1.51
N ARG A 25 11.40 -4.59 2.78
CA ARG A 25 11.40 -5.52 3.91
C ARG A 25 10.06 -6.28 3.97
N PRO A 26 10.07 -7.59 4.29
CA PRO A 26 8.85 -8.38 4.38
C PRO A 26 8.01 -7.97 5.60
N VAL A 27 6.69 -8.10 5.49
CA VAL A 27 5.74 -7.76 6.54
C VAL A 27 4.72 -8.88 6.75
N HIS A 28 4.07 -8.89 7.91
CA HIS A 28 2.92 -9.77 8.16
C HIS A 28 1.66 -8.90 8.22
N ASN A 29 0.69 -9.21 7.36
CA ASN A 29 -0.57 -8.49 7.29
C ASN A 29 -1.64 -9.39 6.65
N ASP A 30 -2.80 -8.83 6.38
CA ASP A 30 -3.93 -9.52 5.79
C ASP A 30 -4.05 -9.21 4.29
N VAL A 31 -4.55 -10.19 3.52
CA VAL A 31 -4.79 -10.07 2.08
C VAL A 31 -6.25 -10.38 1.78
N LEU A 32 -6.83 -9.61 0.87
CA LEU A 32 -8.18 -9.82 0.37
C LEU A 32 -8.13 -10.17 -1.12
N PHE A 33 -8.47 -11.41 -1.45
CA PHE A 33 -8.64 -11.85 -2.82
C PHE A 33 -10.05 -11.50 -3.30
N LEU A 34 -10.15 -10.84 -4.44
CA LEU A 34 -11.40 -10.40 -5.04
C LEU A 34 -11.55 -11.04 -6.43
N ASP A 35 -12.77 -11.40 -6.78
CA ASP A 35 -13.12 -11.79 -8.14
C ASP A 35 -13.14 -10.53 -9.02
N MET A 36 -11.98 -10.17 -9.57
CA MET A 36 -11.82 -9.02 -10.48
C MET A 36 -11.82 -9.46 -11.94
N VAL A 37 -12.21 -8.55 -12.84
CA VAL A 37 -11.94 -8.68 -14.27
C VAL A 37 -10.51 -8.18 -14.52
N PRO A 38 -9.62 -8.97 -15.14
CA PRO A 38 -8.26 -8.53 -15.42
C PRO A 38 -8.25 -7.38 -16.44
N ASP A 39 -7.32 -6.43 -16.30
CA ASP A 39 -7.03 -5.45 -17.34
C ASP A 39 -5.92 -5.99 -18.24
N LYS A 40 -6.19 -6.10 -19.54
CA LYS A 40 -5.24 -6.65 -20.54
C LYS A 40 -4.65 -8.02 -20.18
N GLY A 41 -5.42 -8.83 -19.45
CA GLY A 41 -5.01 -10.18 -19.03
C GLY A 41 -4.22 -10.23 -17.72
N GLU A 42 -3.92 -9.08 -17.11
CA GLU A 42 -3.18 -9.00 -15.86
C GLU A 42 -4.08 -8.51 -14.71
N TYR A 43 -3.76 -8.95 -13.50
CA TYR A 43 -4.36 -8.44 -12.28
C TYR A 43 -3.44 -7.41 -11.64
N GLU A 44 -3.96 -6.23 -11.33
CA GLU A 44 -3.22 -5.21 -10.61
C GLU A 44 -3.54 -5.29 -9.10
N PRO A 45 -2.61 -5.79 -8.25
CA PRO A 45 -2.84 -5.83 -6.82
C PRO A 45 -2.76 -4.43 -6.20
N LEU A 46 -3.70 -4.12 -5.31
CA LEU A 46 -3.70 -2.88 -4.55
C LEU A 46 -2.95 -3.05 -3.23
N PHE A 47 -1.94 -2.21 -3.01
CA PHE A 47 -1.25 -2.11 -1.73
C PHE A 47 -1.87 -1.01 -0.87
N GLY A 48 -2.36 -1.39 0.30
CA GLY A 48 -2.81 -0.42 1.30
C GLY A 48 -1.65 0.35 1.93
N TYR A 49 -1.92 1.56 2.41
CA TYR A 49 -0.92 2.42 3.06
C TYR A 49 -0.22 1.76 4.24
N ILE A 50 -0.94 0.97 5.05
CA ILE A 50 -0.37 0.26 6.19
C ILE A 50 0.73 -0.71 5.75
N VAL A 51 0.48 -1.48 4.68
CA VAL A 51 1.47 -2.43 4.15
C VAL A 51 2.67 -1.68 3.58
N LEU A 52 2.45 -0.59 2.84
CA LEU A 52 3.54 0.24 2.30
C LEU A 52 4.40 0.85 3.42
N GLU A 53 3.76 1.37 4.46
CA GLU A 53 4.44 1.94 5.62
C GLU A 53 5.26 0.89 6.36
N GLN A 54 4.64 -0.27 6.64
CA GLN A 54 5.31 -1.40 7.26
C GLN A 54 6.43 -1.97 6.38
N CYS A 55 6.38 -1.85 5.06
CA CYS A 55 7.47 -2.24 4.15
C CYS A 55 8.62 -1.23 4.14
N GLY A 56 8.48 -0.06 4.78
CA GLY A 56 9.47 1.01 4.73
C GLY A 56 9.57 1.63 3.35
N VAL A 57 8.45 1.76 2.64
CA VAL A 57 8.39 2.38 1.31
C VAL A 57 8.39 3.90 1.43
N SER A 58 9.18 4.56 0.58
CA SER A 58 9.07 5.99 0.30
C SER A 58 8.97 6.23 -1.21
N VAL A 59 8.42 7.37 -1.61
CA VAL A 59 8.31 7.76 -3.03
C VAL A 59 9.41 8.76 -3.33
N ASP A 60 10.34 8.38 -4.20
CA ASP A 60 11.26 9.30 -4.85
C ASP A 60 10.52 10.03 -5.97
N MET A 61 10.14 11.28 -5.70
CA MET A 61 9.38 12.11 -6.64
C MET A 61 10.21 12.58 -7.85
N SER A 62 11.54 12.52 -7.78
CA SER A 62 12.41 12.97 -8.88
C SER A 62 12.50 11.89 -9.96
N GLU A 63 12.68 10.65 -9.53
CA GLU A 63 12.80 9.48 -10.41
C GLU A 63 11.47 8.70 -10.53
N HIS A 64 10.39 9.21 -9.94
CA HIS A 64 9.06 8.60 -9.92
C HIS A 64 9.07 7.10 -9.55
N ARG A 65 9.81 6.73 -8.51
CA ARG A 65 10.01 5.33 -8.09
C ARG A 65 9.83 5.13 -6.59
N LEU A 66 9.56 3.89 -6.21
CA LEU A 66 9.57 3.49 -4.80
C LEU A 66 11.00 3.20 -4.36
N VAL A 67 11.37 3.69 -3.18
CA VAL A 67 12.69 3.47 -2.57
C VAL A 67 12.55 2.96 -1.13
N PRO A 68 13.38 2.01 -0.69
CA PRO A 68 13.36 1.53 0.68
C PRO A 68 14.01 2.57 1.60
N ILE A 69 13.36 2.84 2.74
CA ILE A 69 13.92 3.68 3.80
C ILE A 69 14.13 2.86 5.08
N LYS A 70 15.25 3.14 5.77
CA LYS A 70 15.61 2.42 7.00
C LYS A 70 14.85 2.92 8.22
N TYR A 71 14.54 4.21 8.24
CA TYR A 71 13.88 4.89 9.34
C TYR A 71 12.80 5.83 8.80
N MET A 72 11.61 5.79 9.40
CA MET A 72 10.57 6.78 9.17
C MET A 72 10.68 7.87 10.22
N ASP A 73 10.63 9.11 9.74
CA ASP A 73 10.56 10.29 10.60
C ASP A 73 9.09 10.59 10.92
N ALA A 74 8.64 10.16 12.09
CA ALA A 74 7.29 10.44 12.57
C ALA A 74 7.22 11.90 13.05
N LYS A 75 7.05 12.84 12.12
CA LYS A 75 6.80 14.24 12.47
C LYS A 75 5.38 14.37 13.01
N PHE A 76 5.24 14.78 14.27
CA PHE A 76 3.98 15.30 14.78
C PHE A 76 3.68 16.60 14.02
N GLY A 77 2.57 16.63 13.29
CA GLY A 77 2.14 17.82 12.54
C GLY A 77 1.93 19.00 13.49
N ARG A 78 2.88 19.92 13.54
CA ARG A 78 2.59 21.31 13.92
C ARG A 78 2.31 22.04 12.62
N GLU A 79 1.13 22.65 12.53
CA GLU A 79 0.81 23.58 11.46
C GLU A 79 1.99 24.55 11.26
N ALA A 80 2.58 24.52 10.07
CA ALA A 80 3.58 25.52 9.71
C ALA A 80 2.84 26.85 9.59
N LYS A 81 2.89 27.67 10.64
CA LYS A 81 2.52 29.08 10.53
C LYS A 81 3.45 29.71 9.50
N GLY A 82 2.91 29.97 8.30
CA GLY A 82 3.59 30.73 7.26
C GLY A 82 4.11 32.04 7.84
N LYS A 83 5.38 32.33 7.61
CA LYS A 83 5.92 33.67 7.80
C LYS A 83 5.47 34.51 6.61
N THR A 84 4.57 35.46 6.87
CA THR A 84 4.33 36.63 6.03
C THR A 84 5.55 37.53 6.00
#